data_AF-A0A6D0VCE4-F1
#
_entry.id   AF-A0A6D0VCE4-F1
#
_cell.length_a   1.000
_cell.length_b   1.000
_cell.length_c   1.000
_cell.angle_alpha   90.00
_cell.angle_beta   90.00
_cell.angle_gamma   90.00
#
_symmetry.space_group_name_H-M   'P 1'
#
loop_
_entity.id
_entity.type
_entity.pdbx_description
1 polymer ?
#
loop_
_entity_poly.entity_id
_entity_poly.type
_entity_poly.pdbx_seq_one_letter_code
_entity_poly.pdbx_strand_id
1 'polypeptide(L)' 'MKLKIVAVVVTGLLAANVAHAAEVYNKDGNKLDLYGDAANLLI' A
#
# COMPACT_ATOMS: atom_id res chain seq x y z
N MET A 1 -12.26 25.25 -17.93
CA MET A 1 -11.00 24.50 -18.04
C MET A 1 -10.34 24.21 -16.68
N LYS A 2 -10.31 25.15 -15.72
CA LYS A 2 -9.75 24.95 -14.37
C LYS A 2 -10.35 23.77 -13.58
N LEU A 3 -11.68 23.61 -13.62
CA LEU A 3 -12.38 22.56 -12.89
C LEU A 3 -12.07 21.13 -13.37
N LYS A 4 -11.75 20.96 -14.67
CA LYS A 4 -11.41 19.65 -15.25
C LYS A 4 -10.07 19.14 -14.73
N ILE A 5 -9.10 20.04 -14.57
CA ILE A 5 -7.79 19.72 -14.00
C ILE A 5 -7.94 19.31 -12.53
N VAL A 6 -8.74 20.05 -11.76
CA VAL A 6 -9.03 19.70 -10.37
C VAL A 6 -9.67 18.32 -10.25
N ALA A 7 -10.64 18.00 -11.12
CA ALA A 7 -11.29 16.68 -11.11
C ALA A 7 -10.31 15.52 -11.39
N VAL A 8 -9.38 15.71 -12.34
CA VAL A 8 -8.35 14.71 -12.65
C VAL A 8 -7.36 14.54 -11.50
N VAL A 9 -6.94 15.64 -10.88
CA VAL A 9 -6.03 15.61 -9.72
C VAL A 9 -6.67 14.92 -8.52
N VAL A 10 -7.94 15.21 -8.22
CA VAL A 10 -8.68 14.56 -7.13
C VAL A 10 -8.82 13.06 -7.41
N THR A 11 -9.22 12.68 -8.62
CA THR A 11 -9.38 11.26 -8.99
C THR A 11 -8.04 10.51 -8.92
N GLY A 12 -6.95 11.13 -9.37
CA GLY A 12 -5.60 10.56 -9.28
C GLY A 12 -5.13 10.39 -7.83
N LEU A 13 -5.40 11.39 -6.98
CA LEU A 13 -5.06 11.32 -5.56
C LEU A 13 -5.87 10.24 -4.82
N LEU A 14 -7.16 10.08 -5.14
CA LEU A 14 -8.00 9.03 -4.57
C LEU A 14 -7.53 7.63 -5.01
N ALA A 15 -7.18 7.44 -6.29
CA ALA A 15 -6.71 6.16 -6.81
C ALA A 15 -5.33 5.75 -6.26
N ALA A 16 -4.45 6.71 -5.97
CA ALA A 16 -3.11 6.46 -5.44
C ALA A 16 -3.11 5.81 -4.03
N ASN A 17 -4.21 5.93 -3.27
CA ASN A 17 -4.32 5.37 -1.92
C ASN A 17 -4.75 3.88 -1.89
N VAL A 18 -5.01 3.24 -3.03
CA VAL A 18 -5.50 1.84 -3.10
C VAL A 18 -4.37 0.80 -3.04
N ALA A 19 -3.11 1.23 -2.89
CA ALA A 19 -1.95 0.34 -2.92
C ALA A 19 -1.29 0.11 -1.55
N HIS A 20 -2.03 0.13 -0.43
CA HIS A 20 -1.46 -0.12 0.90
C HIS A 20 -2.11 -1.31 1.61
N ALA A 21 -1.25 -2.25 2.00
CA ALA A 21 -1.53 -3.46 2.80
C ALA A 21 -2.39 -4.53 2.11
N ALA A 22 -1.80 -5.25 1.15
CA ALA A 22 -2.20 -6.63 0.91
C ALA A 22 -1.66 -7.47 2.07
N GLU A 23 -2.50 -7.74 3.06
CA GLU A 23 -2.23 -8.78 4.06
C GLU A 23 -1.96 -10.10 3.30
N VAL A 24 -0.76 -10.64 3.43
CA VAL A 24 -0.39 -11.91 2.78
C VAL A 24 -0.86 -13.04 3.69
N TYR A 25 -1.72 -13.91 3.16
CA TYR A 25 -2.22 -15.08 3.86
C TYR A 25 -1.64 -16.36 3.26
N ASN A 26 -1.38 -17.35 4.11
CA ASN A 26 -1.10 -18.70 3.63
C ASN A 26 -2.41 -19.43 3.24
N LYS A 27 -2.29 -20.61 2.63
CA LYS A 27 -3.43 -21.48 2.27
C LYS A 27 -4.33 -21.87 3.46
N ASP A 28 -3.80 -21.79 4.67
CA ASP A 28 -4.49 -22.13 5.92
C ASP A 28 -5.21 -20.90 6.52
N GLY A 29 -5.12 -19.73 5.87
CA GLY A 29 -5.79 -18.50 6.28
C GLY A 29 -5.09 -17.75 7.41
N ASN A 30 -3.85 -18.09 7.75
CA ASN A 30 -3.05 -17.35 8.72
C ASN A 30 -2.39 -16.15 8.05
N LYS A 31 -2.36 -15.01 8.77
CA LYS A 31 -1.56 -13.84 8.37
C LYS A 31 -0.08 -14.22 8.40
N LEU A 32 0.63 -13.88 7.33
CA LEU A 32 2.07 -14.04 7.24
C LEU A 32 2.75 -12.81 7.86
N ASP A 33 3.24 -12.94 9.09
CA ASP A 33 4.04 -11.90 9.73
C ASP A 33 5.45 -11.87 9.12
N LEU A 34 5.60 -11.11 8.03
CA LEU A 34 6.90 -10.78 7.45
C LEU A 34 7.56 -9.67 8.30
N TYR A 35 7.94 -9.98 9.53
CA TYR A 35 8.84 -9.11 10.29
C TYR A 35 10.20 -9.17 9.60
N GLY A 36 10.42 -8.25 8.66
CA GLY A 36 11.66 -8.15 7.92
C GLY A 36 12.80 -7.95 8.89
N ASP A 37 13.75 -8.88 8.88
CA ASP A 37 15.04 -8.79 9.55
C ASP A 37 15.95 -7.71 8.92
N ALA A 38 15.41 -6.51 8.71
CA ALA A 38 16.22 -5.34 8.35
C ALA A 38 16.94 -4.74 9.57
N ALA A 39 16.64 -5.23 10.78
CA ALA A 39 17.18 -4.73 12.04
C ALA A 39 18.43 -5.49 12.54
N ASN A 40 18.77 -6.64 11.97
CA ASN A 40 19.94 -7.42 12.41
C ASN A 40 21.18 -7.26 11.52
N LEU A 41 21.30 -6.11 10.82
CA LEU A 41 22.53 -5.69 10.14
C LEU A 41 23.46 -4.86 11.04
N LEU A 42 23.26 -4.86 12.36
CA LEU A 42 24.19 -4.23 13.30
C LEU A 42 24.50 -5.14 14.49
N ILE A 43 25.23 -6.21 14.22
CA ILE A 43 26.19 -6.80 15.17
C ILE A 43 27.41 -7.32 14.42
#